data_AF-A0AAW2EY26-F1
#
_entry.id   AF-A0AAW2EY26-F1
#
_cell.length_a   1.000
_cell.length_b   1.000
_cell.length_c   1.000
_cell.angle_alpha   90.00
_cell.angle_beta   90.00
_cell.angle_gamma   90.00
#
_symmetry.space_group_name_H-M   'P 1'
#
loop_
_entity.id
_entity.type
_entity.pdbx_description
1 polymer ?
#
loop_
_entity_poly.entity_id
_entity_poly.type
_entity_poly.pdbx_seq_one_letter_code
_entity_poly.pdbx_strand_id
1 'polypeptide(L)'
;MICLAGAITVDIVQKLYFYVRTKLNPSHINYHYLQYTVDITILAMVMCGLLGLSRSLAIYKGYHAPMTIMSEVNKLGTEGEVPTDININFCVGKEWHRFPSNFFFPSNNWKLQYLKSEFKGQLPQPFSDHENATSIIQPYFNDLNKEEPSRYFNLNKCHFLLDLDIGTETTLEPNYSRMNHQFTVIKSSKFLDASKSHPFFRAFYIPFVSYKFCTYGSYNLLQSNKFKSVLSSSKQKNSKLS
;
A
#
# COMPACT_ATOMS: atom_id res chain seq x y z
N MET A 1 1.39 -22.98 11.92
CA MET A 1 0.77 -24.12 11.21
C MET A 1 1.34 -24.35 9.80
N ILE A 2 1.41 -23.33 8.93
CA ILE A 2 1.86 -23.51 7.52
C ILE A 2 3.32 -24.01 7.42
N CYS A 3 4.26 -23.44 8.17
CA CYS A 3 5.66 -23.88 8.11
C CYS A 3 5.86 -25.32 8.62
N LEU A 4 5.12 -25.71 9.66
CA LEU A 4 5.14 -27.07 10.18
C LEU A 4 4.59 -28.07 9.15
N ALA A 5 3.47 -27.74 8.50
CA ALA A 5 2.92 -28.55 7.42
C ALA A 5 3.90 -28.67 6.25
N GLY A 6 4.59 -27.59 5.89
CA GLY A 6 5.68 -27.61 4.90
C GLY A 6 6.81 -28.56 5.28
N ALA A 7 7.30 -28.50 6.52
CA ALA A 7 8.35 -29.39 7.00
C ALA A 7 7.92 -30.86 7.00
N ILE A 8 6.71 -31.17 7.48
CA ILE A 8 6.13 -32.52 7.45
C ILE A 8 6.00 -33.02 6.01
N THR A 9 5.58 -32.16 5.08
CA THR A 9 5.45 -32.54 3.66
C THR A 9 6.80 -32.94 3.07
N VAL A 10 7.86 -32.18 3.33
CA VAL A 10 9.22 -32.52 2.86
C VAL A 10 9.68 -33.84 3.47
N ASP A 11 9.47 -34.07 4.76
CA ASP A 11 9.82 -35.32 5.43
C ASP A 11 9.08 -36.54 4.83
N ILE A 12 7.77 -36.40 4.57
CA ILE A 12 6.97 -37.45 3.92
C ILE A 12 7.50 -37.75 2.50
N VAL A 13 7.83 -36.71 1.72
CA VAL A 13 8.40 -36.87 0.37
C VAL A 13 9.75 -37.58 0.43
N GLN A 14 10.61 -37.23 1.39
CA GLN A 14 11.89 -37.91 1.60
C GLN A 14 11.72 -39.40 1.91
N LYS A 15 10.81 -39.74 2.84
CA LYS A 15 10.49 -41.13 3.19
C LYS A 15 9.92 -41.90 2.01
N LEU A 16 8.99 -41.31 1.26
CA LEU A 16 8.37 -41.94 0.09
C LEU A 16 9.41 -42.19 -1.01
N TYR A 17 10.27 -41.20 -1.31
CA TYR A 17 11.34 -41.35 -2.28
C TYR A 17 12.31 -42.47 -1.90
N PHE A 18 12.75 -42.49 -0.64
CA PHE A 18 13.65 -43.54 -0.12
C PHE A 18 13.00 -44.93 -0.20
N TYR A 19 11.73 -45.05 0.17
CA TYR A 19 10.97 -46.30 0.09
C TYR A 19 10.86 -46.82 -1.35
N VAL A 20 10.41 -45.98 -2.28
CA VAL A 20 10.24 -46.35 -3.69
C VAL A 20 11.59 -46.73 -4.31
N ARG A 21 12.66 -45.97 -4.02
CA ARG A 21 13.99 -46.26 -4.56
C ARG A 21 14.55 -47.58 -4.06
N THR A 22 14.46 -47.86 -2.77
CA THR A 22 14.96 -49.10 -2.16
C THR A 22 14.20 -50.32 -2.70
N LYS A 23 12.90 -50.17 -2.98
CA LYS A 23 12.09 -51.23 -3.60
C LYS A 23 12.47 -51.50 -5.06
N LEU A 24 12.84 -50.48 -5.82
CA LEU A 24 13.22 -50.60 -7.24
C LEU A 24 14.67 -51.05 -7.44
N ASN A 25 15.58 -50.69 -6.54
CA ASN A 25 16.96 -51.13 -6.57
C ASN A 25 17.40 -51.53 -5.16
N PRO A 26 17.31 -52.83 -4.80
CA PRO A 26 17.58 -53.33 -3.46
C PRO A 26 19.09 -53.44 -3.16
N SER A 27 19.86 -52.43 -3.56
CA SER A 27 21.25 -52.28 -3.14
C SER A 27 21.29 -52.06 -1.62
N HIS A 28 22.27 -52.65 -0.94
CA HIS A 28 22.41 -52.50 0.51
C HIS A 28 22.77 -51.04 0.84
N ILE A 29 21.81 -50.27 1.33
CA ILE A 29 22.01 -48.87 1.75
C ILE A 29 22.15 -48.86 3.27
N ASN A 30 23.37 -48.64 3.78
CA ASN A 30 23.67 -48.57 5.23
C ASN A 30 23.43 -47.17 5.84
N TYR A 31 22.77 -46.27 5.11
CA TYR A 31 22.50 -44.90 5.53
C TYR A 31 21.04 -44.72 5.95
N HIS A 32 20.80 -43.90 6.96
CA HIS A 32 19.45 -43.46 7.32
C HIS A 32 18.86 -42.59 6.20
N TYR A 33 17.55 -42.69 5.93
CA TYR A 33 16.90 -42.01 4.79
C TYR A 33 17.23 -40.51 4.74
N LEU A 34 17.26 -39.83 5.91
CA LEU A 34 17.56 -38.41 6.02
C LEU A 34 18.94 -38.03 5.44
N GLN A 35 19.97 -38.86 5.66
CA GLN A 35 21.31 -38.61 5.13
C GLN A 35 21.34 -38.84 3.61
N TYR A 36 20.63 -39.87 3.14
CA TYR A 36 20.56 -40.22 1.73
C TYR A 36 19.76 -39.21 0.90
N THR A 37 18.71 -38.62 1.47
CA THR A 37 17.79 -37.70 0.77
C THR A 37 18.01 -36.23 1.12
N VAL A 38 19.20 -35.87 1.62
CA VAL A 38 19.50 -34.49 2.06
C VAL A 38 19.34 -33.48 0.93
N ASP A 39 19.65 -33.87 -0.31
CA ASP A 39 19.52 -33.04 -1.51
C ASP A 39 18.07 -32.57 -1.73
N ILE A 40 17.07 -33.40 -1.38
CA ILE A 40 15.65 -33.03 -1.49
C ILE A 40 15.32 -31.88 -0.53
N THR A 41 15.82 -31.93 0.70
CA THR A 41 15.61 -30.85 1.68
C THR A 41 16.33 -29.58 1.24
N ILE A 42 17.59 -29.69 0.80
CA ILE A 42 18.37 -28.54 0.32
C ILE A 42 17.67 -27.89 -0.87
N LEU A 43 17.25 -28.69 -1.86
CA LEU A 43 16.52 -28.20 -3.02
C LEU A 43 15.21 -27.50 -2.61
N ALA A 44 14.42 -28.10 -1.72
CA ALA A 44 13.18 -27.52 -1.24
C ALA A 44 13.41 -26.17 -0.51
N MET A 45 14.46 -26.09 0.33
CA MET A 45 14.83 -24.85 1.02
C MET A 45 15.27 -23.76 0.03
N VAL A 46 16.15 -24.09 -0.92
CA VAL A 46 16.63 -23.16 -1.94
C VAL A 46 15.47 -22.66 -2.79
N MET A 47 14.61 -23.56 -3.28
CA MET A 47 13.44 -23.19 -4.09
C MET A 47 12.46 -22.30 -3.33
N CYS A 48 12.11 -22.65 -2.08
CA CYS A 48 11.25 -21.82 -1.23
C CYS A 48 11.87 -20.45 -0.96
N GLY A 49 13.19 -20.39 -0.71
CA GLY A 49 13.92 -19.14 -0.51
C GLY A 49 13.88 -18.25 -1.75
N LEU A 50 14.15 -18.81 -2.93
CA LEU A 50 14.09 -18.08 -4.20
C LEU A 50 12.68 -17.58 -4.53
N LEU A 51 11.65 -18.41 -4.34
CA LEU A 51 10.26 -18.01 -4.53
C LEU A 51 9.82 -16.94 -3.52
N GLY A 52 10.28 -17.06 -2.27
CA GLY A 52 10.05 -16.07 -1.21
C GLY A 52 10.68 -14.71 -1.55
N LEU A 53 11.94 -14.69 -1.96
CA LEU A 53 12.63 -13.48 -2.40
C LEU A 53 11.95 -12.87 -3.63
N SER A 54 11.62 -13.70 -4.62
CA SER A 54 10.90 -13.27 -5.83
C SER A 54 9.55 -12.61 -5.49
N ARG A 55 8.78 -13.21 -4.58
CA ARG A 55 7.50 -12.65 -4.12
C ARG A 55 7.69 -11.33 -3.35
N SER A 56 8.66 -11.26 -2.44
CA SER A 56 8.97 -10.04 -1.70
C SER A 56 9.34 -8.89 -2.64
N LEU A 57 10.16 -9.17 -3.67
CA LEU A 57 10.49 -8.20 -4.71
C LEU A 57 9.27 -7.80 -5.54
N ALA A 58 8.39 -8.73 -5.88
CA ALA A 58 7.16 -8.44 -6.62
C ALA A 58 6.25 -7.49 -5.85
N ILE A 59 6.05 -7.76 -4.56
CA ILE A 59 5.22 -6.92 -3.68
C ILE A 59 5.84 -5.53 -3.54
N TYR A 60 7.15 -5.44 -3.26
CA TYR A 60 7.85 -4.17 -3.14
C TYR A 60 7.74 -3.35 -4.43
N LYS A 61 8.12 -3.92 -5.57
CA LYS A 61 8.06 -3.22 -6.87
C LYS A 61 6.64 -2.83 -7.25
N GLY A 62 5.65 -3.65 -6.92
CA GLY A 62 4.24 -3.41 -7.25
C GLY A 62 3.55 -2.39 -6.36
N TYR A 63 3.88 -2.34 -5.07
CA TYR A 63 3.03 -1.70 -4.06
C TYR A 63 3.77 -0.79 -3.08
N HIS A 64 5.04 -0.44 -3.30
CA HIS A 64 5.76 0.52 -2.44
C HIS A 64 5.22 1.97 -2.51
N ALA A 65 4.45 2.31 -3.54
CA ALA A 65 4.03 3.69 -3.83
C ALA A 65 3.36 4.43 -2.65
N PRO A 66 2.42 3.83 -1.90
CA PRO A 66 1.76 4.50 -0.78
C PRO A 66 2.76 4.92 0.30
N MET A 67 3.72 4.06 0.64
CA MET A 67 4.77 4.39 1.61
C MET A 67 5.67 5.53 1.11
N THR A 68 6.06 5.50 -0.17
CA THR A 68 6.88 6.56 -0.77
C THR A 68 6.16 7.91 -0.75
N ILE A 69 4.87 7.93 -1.10
CA ILE A 69 4.10 9.18 -1.09
C ILE A 69 3.89 9.70 0.32
N MET A 70 3.50 8.87 1.29
CA MET A 70 3.31 9.36 2.67
C MET A 70 4.61 9.79 3.33
N SER A 71 5.74 9.17 3.00
CA SER A 71 7.04 9.67 3.41
C SER A 71 7.32 11.06 2.85
N GLU A 72 6.93 11.35 1.61
CA GLU A 72 7.05 12.71 1.06
C GLU A 72 6.12 13.69 1.76
N VAL A 73 4.87 13.29 2.06
CA VAL A 73 3.93 14.10 2.84
C VAL A 73 4.51 14.47 4.21
N ASN A 74 5.18 13.52 4.87
CA ASN A 74 5.85 13.78 6.13
C ASN A 74 6.97 14.82 5.99
N LYS A 75 7.80 14.72 4.94
CA LYS A 75 8.86 15.70 4.66
C LYS A 75 8.33 17.10 4.44
N LEU A 76 7.20 17.27 3.74
CA LEU A 76 6.60 18.58 3.50
C LEU A 76 6.30 19.36 4.80
N GLY A 77 5.94 18.66 5.88
CA GLY A 77 5.77 19.30 7.19
C GLY A 77 7.08 19.47 7.95
N THR A 78 7.95 18.46 7.93
CA THR A 78 9.18 18.43 8.74
C THR A 78 10.26 19.39 8.21
N GLU A 79 10.34 19.59 6.89
CA GLU A 79 11.31 20.49 6.24
C GLU A 79 10.81 21.96 6.19
N GLY A 80 9.66 22.25 6.79
CA GLY A 80 9.11 23.62 6.89
C GLY A 80 8.54 24.16 5.58
N GLU A 81 8.24 23.31 4.59
CA GLU A 81 7.59 23.76 3.36
C GLU A 81 6.15 24.22 3.61
N VAL A 82 5.49 23.61 4.59
CA VAL A 82 4.13 23.91 5.03
C VAL A 82 4.16 24.52 6.44
N PRO A 83 3.55 25.69 6.66
CA PRO A 83 3.46 26.31 7.98
C PRO A 83 2.71 25.43 9.00
N THR A 84 3.14 25.46 10.27
CA THR A 84 2.59 24.65 11.36
C THR A 84 1.36 25.28 12.02
N ASP A 85 1.09 26.55 11.76
CA ASP A 85 -0.01 27.35 12.32
C ASP A 85 -1.36 27.12 11.64
N ILE A 86 -1.36 26.46 10.48
CA ILE A 86 -2.58 26.21 9.69
C ILE A 86 -3.01 24.74 9.74
N ASN A 87 -4.32 24.50 9.78
CA ASN A 87 -4.87 23.14 9.66
C ASN A 87 -4.83 22.67 8.20
N ILE A 88 -4.24 21.50 7.97
CA ILE A 88 -4.05 20.89 6.66
C ILE A 88 -5.06 19.77 6.43
N ASN A 89 -5.94 19.94 5.44
CA ASN A 89 -6.86 18.88 5.00
C ASN A 89 -6.17 18.04 3.93
N PHE A 90 -5.83 16.80 4.30
CA PHE A 90 -5.30 15.79 3.40
C PHE A 90 -6.43 14.86 2.96
N CYS A 91 -6.82 14.96 1.70
CA CYS A 91 -7.97 14.25 1.17
C CYS A 91 -7.58 12.91 0.54
N VAL A 92 -8.39 11.88 0.77
CA VAL A 92 -8.28 10.56 0.14
C VAL A 92 -9.63 10.12 -0.39
N GLY A 93 -9.65 9.47 -1.55
CA GLY A 93 -10.87 8.89 -2.14
C GLY A 93 -10.78 7.37 -2.13
N LYS A 94 -10.77 6.78 -3.34
CA LYS A 94 -10.74 5.33 -3.61
C LYS A 94 -9.61 4.54 -2.91
N GLU A 95 -8.52 5.21 -2.56
CA GLU A 95 -7.31 4.57 -1.98
C GLU A 95 -7.26 4.57 -0.44
N TRP A 96 -8.35 4.97 0.23
CA TRP A 96 -8.39 5.13 1.69
C TRP A 96 -7.96 3.89 2.49
N HIS A 97 -8.22 2.69 1.97
CA HIS A 97 -8.01 1.40 2.65
C HIS A 97 -6.54 0.92 2.59
N ARG A 98 -5.64 1.62 1.89
CA ARG A 98 -4.24 1.19 1.76
C ARG A 98 -3.38 1.47 2.98
N PHE A 99 -3.90 2.20 3.97
CA PHE A 99 -3.22 2.50 5.22
C PHE A 99 -4.01 1.93 6.41
N PRO A 100 -3.51 0.88 7.07
CA PRO A 100 -4.29 0.13 8.05
C PRO A 100 -4.37 0.77 9.45
N SER A 101 -3.54 1.79 9.77
CA SER A 101 -3.51 2.32 11.15
C SER A 101 -2.94 3.73 11.34
N ASN A 102 -1.94 4.15 10.56
CA ASN A 102 -1.36 5.49 10.65
C ASN A 102 -0.98 6.03 9.26
N PHE A 103 -1.32 7.29 9.00
CA PHE A 103 -1.02 8.00 7.75
C PHE A 103 0.34 8.72 7.80
N PHE A 104 1.10 8.60 8.88
CA PHE A 104 2.43 9.20 9.05
C PHE A 104 2.47 10.71 8.84
N PHE A 105 1.38 11.40 9.19
CA PHE A 105 1.36 12.87 9.14
C PHE A 105 2.40 13.48 10.08
N PRO A 106 3.01 14.61 9.69
CA PRO A 106 4.12 15.20 10.43
C PRO A 106 3.69 15.83 11.77
N SER A 107 2.42 16.23 11.90
CA SER A 107 1.91 16.96 13.07
C SER A 107 0.38 16.88 13.17
N ASN A 108 -0.16 17.23 14.34
CA ASN A 108 -1.59 17.12 14.66
C ASN A 108 -2.51 18.06 13.87
N ASN A 109 -1.96 19.09 13.23
CA ASN A 109 -2.70 20.01 12.35
C ASN A 109 -3.02 19.39 10.98
N TRP A 110 -2.48 18.22 10.66
CA TRP A 110 -2.85 17.47 9.46
C TRP A 110 -4.02 16.53 9.75
N LYS A 111 -5.13 16.75 9.06
CA LYS A 111 -6.37 16.00 9.22
C LYS A 111 -6.67 15.22 7.93
N LEU A 112 -6.87 13.91 8.09
CA LEU A 112 -7.38 13.07 7.02
C LEU A 112 -8.84 13.42 6.74
N GLN A 113 -9.17 13.56 5.46
CA GLN A 113 -10.52 13.83 4.99
C GLN A 113 -10.88 12.85 3.88
N TYR A 114 -12.13 12.39 3.85
CA TYR A 114 -12.58 11.43 2.84
C TYR A 114 -13.38 12.13 1.75
N LEU A 115 -13.07 11.83 0.49
CA LEU A 115 -13.90 12.20 -0.64
C LEU A 115 -14.92 11.10 -0.92
N LYS A 116 -16.08 11.49 -1.44
CA LYS A 116 -17.05 10.51 -1.94
C LYS A 116 -16.41 9.75 -3.11
N SER A 117 -16.58 8.44 -3.10
CA SER A 117 -16.02 7.49 -4.07
C SER A 117 -17.06 6.42 -4.37
N GLU A 118 -16.74 5.42 -5.21
CA GLU A 118 -17.66 4.30 -5.48
C GLU A 118 -17.87 3.38 -4.27
N PHE A 119 -17.06 3.55 -3.22
CA PHE A 119 -17.24 2.84 -1.95
C PHE A 119 -18.46 3.36 -1.18
N LYS A 120 -19.45 2.47 -0.98
CA LYS A 120 -20.72 2.74 -0.27
C LYS A 120 -20.80 2.09 1.11
N GLY A 121 -19.65 1.83 1.73
CA GLY A 121 -19.59 1.28 3.09
C GLY A 121 -19.34 2.35 4.15
N GLN A 122 -19.28 1.92 5.40
CA GLN A 122 -18.90 2.79 6.52
C GLN A 122 -17.40 3.13 6.43
N LEU A 123 -17.09 4.42 6.40
CA LEU A 123 -15.70 4.90 6.48
C LEU A 123 -15.26 5.10 7.94
N PRO A 124 -13.96 4.97 8.24
CA PRO A 124 -13.42 5.27 9.56
C PRO A 124 -13.68 6.74 9.95
N GLN A 125 -13.83 6.99 11.24
CA GLN A 125 -13.93 8.34 11.82
C GLN A 125 -12.66 8.63 12.63
N PRO A 126 -12.16 9.88 12.65
CA PRO A 126 -11.16 10.28 13.63
C PRO A 126 -11.64 10.02 15.05
N PHE A 127 -10.71 9.64 15.92
CA PHE A 127 -10.97 9.56 17.36
C PHE A 127 -11.32 10.96 17.91
N SER A 128 -12.07 10.96 19.01
CA SER A 128 -12.31 12.17 19.80
C SER A 128 -11.00 12.69 20.39
N ASP A 129 -10.91 14.00 20.64
CA ASP A 129 -9.77 14.61 21.32
C ASP A 129 -9.87 14.48 22.86
N HIS A 130 -10.94 13.88 23.40
CA HIS A 130 -11.13 13.65 24.84
C HIS A 130 -10.33 12.43 25.36
N GLU A 131 -9.98 12.42 26.64
CA GLU A 131 -9.21 11.31 27.26
C GLU A 131 -9.90 9.94 27.13
N ASN A 132 -11.23 9.92 27.09
CA ASN A 132 -12.04 8.71 26.93
C ASN A 132 -12.34 8.34 25.46
N ALA A 133 -11.59 8.88 24.49
CA ALA A 133 -11.86 8.71 23.06
C ALA A 133 -12.02 7.27 22.58
N THR A 134 -11.32 6.32 23.18
CA THR A 134 -11.37 4.89 22.83
C THR A 134 -12.58 4.16 23.42
N SER A 135 -13.30 4.80 24.35
CA SER A 135 -14.38 4.20 25.12
C SER A 135 -15.75 4.80 24.77
N ILE A 136 -15.76 5.96 24.10
CA ILE A 136 -16.99 6.63 23.67
C ILE A 136 -17.56 5.91 22.45
N ILE A 137 -18.87 5.65 22.50
CA ILE A 137 -19.62 5.23 21.31
C ILE A 137 -19.78 6.45 20.39
N GLN A 138 -19.06 6.42 19.28
CA GLN A 138 -19.11 7.49 18.29
C GLN A 138 -20.46 7.48 17.55
N PRO A 139 -21.08 8.64 17.30
CA PRO A 139 -22.33 8.70 16.55
C PRO A 139 -22.09 8.31 15.08
N TYR A 140 -23.18 7.92 14.40
CA TYR A 140 -23.19 7.62 12.96
C TYR A 140 -22.35 6.42 12.53
N PHE A 141 -22.03 5.52 13.45
CA PHE A 141 -21.62 4.16 13.11
C PHE A 141 -22.83 3.24 13.09
N ASN A 142 -22.82 2.28 12.17
CA ASN A 142 -23.84 1.26 12.06
C ASN A 142 -23.20 -0.13 11.96
N ASP A 143 -23.91 -1.15 12.42
CA ASP A 143 -23.50 -2.56 12.48
C ASP A 143 -23.65 -3.30 11.15
N LEU A 144 -24.12 -2.61 10.10
CA LEU A 144 -24.37 -3.18 8.77
C LEU A 144 -23.39 -2.69 7.70
N ASN A 145 -22.35 -1.95 8.09
CA ASN A 145 -21.38 -1.33 7.18
C ASN A 145 -22.05 -0.51 6.05
N LYS A 146 -23.16 0.17 6.36
CA LYS A 146 -23.86 1.06 5.42
C LYS A 146 -23.11 2.37 5.25
N GLU A 147 -23.24 2.99 4.07
CA GLU A 147 -22.72 4.31 3.74
C GLU A 147 -23.14 5.35 4.79
N GLU A 148 -22.18 6.14 5.28
CA GLU A 148 -22.43 7.28 6.16
C GLU A 148 -21.99 8.58 5.47
N PRO A 149 -22.93 9.33 4.85
CA PRO A 149 -22.58 10.50 4.04
C PRO A 149 -21.92 11.65 4.81
N SER A 150 -22.10 11.73 6.14
CA SER A 150 -21.44 12.77 6.95
C SER A 150 -19.92 12.62 7.01
N ARG A 151 -19.36 11.49 6.57
CA ARG A 151 -17.90 11.29 6.48
C ARG A 151 -17.26 12.01 5.31
N TYR A 152 -18.04 12.46 4.33
CA TYR A 152 -17.50 13.08 3.13
C TYR A 152 -17.14 14.55 3.33
N PHE A 153 -16.02 14.93 2.74
CA PHE A 153 -15.46 16.27 2.77
C PHE A 153 -15.53 16.92 1.39
N ASN A 154 -15.50 18.25 1.37
CA ASN A 154 -15.58 19.01 0.13
C ASN A 154 -14.21 19.09 -0.56
N LEU A 155 -14.13 18.65 -1.82
CA LEU A 155 -12.92 18.67 -2.65
C LEU A 155 -12.23 20.05 -2.70
N ASN A 156 -13.01 21.13 -2.76
CA ASN A 156 -12.48 22.50 -2.86
C ASN A 156 -11.76 22.98 -1.60
N LYS A 157 -11.94 22.28 -0.48
CA LYS A 157 -11.30 22.57 0.82
C LYS A 157 -10.07 21.69 1.07
N CYS A 158 -9.73 20.79 0.15
CA CYS A 158 -8.54 19.96 0.23
C CYS A 158 -7.29 20.80 -0.07
N HIS A 159 -6.26 20.64 0.77
CA HIS A 159 -4.94 21.24 0.53
C HIS A 159 -4.03 20.27 -0.23
N PHE A 160 -4.10 18.99 0.13
CA PHE A 160 -3.45 17.89 -0.55
C PHE A 160 -4.47 16.80 -0.87
N LEU A 161 -4.19 16.03 -1.92
CA LEU A 161 -5.03 14.93 -2.36
C LEU A 161 -4.17 13.76 -2.82
N LEU A 162 -4.56 12.56 -2.39
CA LEU A 162 -3.97 11.31 -2.83
C LEU A 162 -4.85 10.67 -3.91
N ASP A 163 -4.26 10.38 -5.07
CA ASP A 163 -4.98 9.78 -6.20
C ASP A 163 -4.16 8.65 -6.85
N LEU A 164 -4.87 7.62 -7.32
CA LEU A 164 -4.29 6.54 -8.13
C LEU A 164 -4.84 6.66 -9.55
N ASP A 165 -3.97 7.01 -10.50
CA ASP A 165 -4.30 7.06 -11.92
C ASP A 165 -3.91 5.74 -12.61
N ILE A 166 -4.90 4.88 -12.83
CA ILE A 166 -4.80 3.67 -13.68
C ILE A 166 -5.58 3.82 -15.00
N GLY A 167 -6.04 5.04 -15.31
CA GLY A 167 -6.86 5.37 -16.47
C GLY A 167 -8.33 4.95 -16.40
N THR A 168 -8.82 4.49 -15.24
CA THR A 168 -10.26 4.24 -15.00
C THR A 168 -10.87 5.42 -14.27
N GLU A 169 -11.98 5.94 -14.79
CA GLU A 169 -12.65 7.12 -14.25
C GLU A 169 -14.15 6.84 -14.10
N THR A 170 -14.73 7.32 -13.01
CA THR A 170 -16.18 7.34 -12.81
C THR A 170 -16.62 8.76 -12.47
N THR A 171 -17.93 8.97 -12.36
CA THR A 171 -18.48 10.27 -11.93
C THR A 171 -18.07 10.63 -10.51
N LEU A 172 -17.89 9.64 -9.63
CA LEU A 172 -17.48 9.83 -8.23
C LEU A 172 -15.95 9.75 -8.05
N GLU A 173 -15.25 9.06 -8.93
CA GLU A 173 -13.79 8.89 -8.90
C GLU A 173 -13.14 9.43 -10.19
N PRO A 174 -13.25 10.74 -10.47
CA PRO A 174 -12.60 11.32 -11.63
C PRO A 174 -11.08 11.30 -11.45
N ASN A 175 -10.35 11.47 -12.56
CA ASN A 175 -8.90 11.59 -12.51
C ASN A 175 -8.50 13.00 -12.05
N TYR A 176 -8.28 13.15 -10.75
CA TYR A 176 -7.88 14.41 -10.14
C TYR A 176 -6.52 14.91 -10.65
N SER A 177 -5.65 13.98 -11.04
CA SER A 177 -4.32 14.30 -11.58
C SER A 177 -4.39 15.04 -12.93
N ARG A 178 -5.50 14.92 -13.68
CA ARG A 178 -5.74 15.66 -14.93
C ARG A 178 -6.41 17.02 -14.71
N MET A 179 -6.87 17.33 -13.51
CA MET A 179 -7.53 18.60 -13.17
C MET A 179 -6.51 19.73 -12.92
N ASN A 180 -5.73 20.07 -13.95
CA ASN A 180 -4.61 21.02 -13.86
C ASN A 180 -5.01 22.43 -13.36
N HIS A 181 -6.28 22.81 -13.53
CA HIS A 181 -6.80 24.09 -13.04
C HIS A 181 -6.93 24.12 -11.50
N GLN A 182 -7.16 22.96 -10.86
CA GLN A 182 -7.40 22.86 -9.42
C GLN A 182 -6.19 22.28 -8.67
N PHE A 183 -5.48 21.33 -9.27
CA PHE A 183 -4.40 20.59 -8.62
C PHE A 183 -3.13 20.55 -9.46
N THR A 184 -1.99 20.48 -8.78
CA THR A 184 -0.68 20.18 -9.37
C THR A 184 -0.09 18.93 -8.73
N VAL A 185 0.49 18.06 -9.54
CA VAL A 185 1.21 16.87 -9.06
C VAL A 185 2.54 17.29 -8.43
N ILE A 186 2.74 16.97 -7.15
CA ILE A 186 4.01 17.17 -6.43
C ILE A 186 4.92 15.97 -6.63
N LYS A 187 4.36 14.77 -6.45
CA LYS A 187 5.10 13.51 -6.46
C LYS A 187 4.28 12.41 -7.09
N SER A 188 4.93 11.60 -7.91
CA SER A 188 4.35 10.39 -8.49
C SER A 188 5.22 9.19 -8.16
N SER A 189 4.60 8.06 -7.87
CA SER A 189 5.26 6.77 -7.77
C SER A 189 4.47 5.70 -8.50
N LYS A 190 5.15 4.68 -9.03
CA LYS A 190 4.49 3.62 -9.81
C LYS A 190 3.76 2.66 -8.89
N PHE A 191 2.51 2.36 -9.24
CA PHE A 191 1.67 1.41 -8.51
C PHE A 191 1.08 0.39 -9.48
N LEU A 192 1.12 -0.89 -9.13
CA LEU A 192 0.68 -1.95 -10.01
C LEU A 192 -0.85 -1.96 -10.17
N ASP A 193 -1.32 -1.97 -11.42
CA ASP A 193 -2.72 -2.25 -11.75
C ASP A 193 -2.95 -3.76 -11.77
N ALA A 194 -3.57 -4.26 -10.70
CA ALA A 194 -3.93 -5.66 -10.54
C ALA A 194 -4.89 -6.17 -11.61
N SER A 195 -5.80 -5.34 -12.14
CA SER A 195 -6.80 -5.77 -13.11
C SER A 195 -6.20 -6.03 -14.49
N LYS A 196 -5.19 -5.24 -14.87
CA LYS A 196 -4.51 -5.29 -16.18
C LYS A 196 -3.15 -6.03 -16.15
N SER A 197 -2.86 -6.76 -15.07
CA SER A 197 -1.59 -7.46 -14.89
C SER A 197 -1.77 -8.97 -14.76
N HIS A 198 -0.89 -9.74 -15.39
CA HIS A 198 -0.94 -11.20 -15.34
C HIS A 198 -0.78 -11.71 -13.89
N PRO A 199 -1.63 -12.64 -13.40
CA PRO A 199 -1.59 -13.10 -12.00
C PRO A 199 -0.23 -13.65 -11.56
N PHE A 200 0.42 -14.47 -12.40
CA PHE A 200 1.71 -15.07 -12.08
C PHE A 200 2.84 -14.03 -11.96
N PHE A 201 2.98 -13.14 -12.94
CA PHE A 201 4.06 -12.14 -12.98
C PHE A 201 3.90 -11.02 -11.94
N ARG A 202 2.68 -10.83 -11.41
CA ARG A 202 2.43 -9.96 -10.27
C ARG A 202 2.70 -10.63 -8.93
N ALA A 203 2.54 -11.95 -8.86
CA ALA A 203 2.77 -12.74 -7.65
C ALA A 203 4.26 -13.04 -7.43
N PHE A 204 5.00 -13.27 -8.52
CA PHE A 204 6.43 -13.58 -8.52
C PHE A 204 7.17 -12.68 -9.52
N TYR A 205 8.22 -12.04 -9.03
CA TYR A 205 9.07 -11.18 -9.85
C TYR A 205 10.12 -12.01 -10.56
N ILE A 206 10.14 -11.90 -11.89
CA ILE A 206 11.15 -12.47 -12.77
C ILE A 206 11.87 -11.29 -13.43
N PRO A 207 13.18 -11.11 -13.14
CA PRO A 207 13.98 -10.04 -13.73
C PRO A 207 13.83 -10.01 -15.25
N PHE A 208 13.70 -8.80 -15.81
CA PHE A 208 13.59 -8.54 -17.25
C PHE A 208 12.35 -9.12 -17.98
N VAL A 209 11.49 -9.86 -17.28
CA VAL A 209 10.29 -10.48 -17.86
C VAL A 209 9.01 -9.88 -17.27
N SER A 210 8.92 -9.79 -15.93
CA SER A 210 7.67 -9.37 -15.27
C SER A 210 7.16 -7.99 -15.73
N TYR A 211 8.05 -7.05 -16.05
CA TYR A 211 7.64 -5.72 -16.49
C TYR A 211 6.85 -5.71 -17.82
N LYS A 212 7.00 -6.75 -18.66
CA LYS A 212 6.29 -6.87 -19.94
C LYS A 212 4.83 -7.33 -19.75
N PHE A 213 4.54 -7.98 -18.63
CA PHE A 213 3.23 -8.60 -18.32
C PHE A 213 2.48 -7.90 -17.18
N CYS A 214 3.07 -6.84 -16.63
CA CYS A 214 2.53 -6.07 -15.53
C CYS A 214 2.35 -4.62 -15.95
N THR A 215 1.14 -4.10 -15.73
CA THR A 215 0.77 -2.72 -16.03
C THR A 215 0.83 -1.91 -14.75
N TYR A 216 1.32 -0.67 -14.84
CA TYR A 216 1.47 0.23 -13.70
C TYR A 216 0.73 1.53 -13.96
N GLY A 217 0.01 2.01 -12.95
CA GLY A 217 -0.54 3.36 -12.86
C GLY A 217 0.35 4.29 -12.03
N SER A 218 -0.06 5.55 -11.97
CA SER A 218 0.63 6.60 -11.23
C SER A 218 -0.09 6.89 -9.92
N TYR A 219 0.58 6.64 -8.81
CA TYR A 219 0.13 7.02 -7.47
C TYR A 219 0.65 8.42 -7.17
N ASN A 220 -0.25 9.38 -7.13
CA ASN A 220 0.05 10.79 -7.19
C ASN A 220 -0.29 11.50 -5.88
N LEU A 221 0.67 12.29 -5.40
CA LEU A 221 0.44 13.33 -4.41
C LEU A 221 0.14 14.64 -5.14
N LEU A 222 -1.06 15.15 -4.93
CA LEU A 222 -1.54 16.38 -5.54
C LEU A 222 -1.58 17.51 -4.51
N GLN A 223 -1.25 18.73 -4.94
CA GLN A 223 -1.41 19.96 -4.18
C GLN A 223 -2.50 20.83 -4.80
N SER A 224 -3.33 21.45 -3.99
CA SER A 224 -4.27 22.46 -4.46
C SER A 224 -3.53 23.71 -4.95
N ASN A 225 -3.86 24.18 -6.16
CA ASN A 225 -3.29 25.39 -6.75
C ASN A 225 -3.58 26.63 -5.89
N LYS A 226 -4.80 26.70 -5.32
CA LYS A 226 -5.20 27.77 -4.40
C LYS A 226 -4.28 27.80 -3.18
N PHE A 227 -4.00 26.63 -2.59
CA PHE A 227 -3.15 26.52 -1.43
C PHE A 227 -1.69 26.85 -1.76
N LYS A 228 -1.18 26.37 -2.89
CA LYS A 228 0.15 26.70 -3.40
C LYS A 228 0.35 28.21 -3.54
N SER A 229 -0.62 28.93 -4.08
CA SER A 229 -0.58 30.40 -4.18
C SER A 229 -0.46 31.06 -2.80
N VAL A 230 -1.27 30.63 -1.82
CA VAL A 230 -1.22 31.14 -0.43
C VAL A 230 0.17 30.91 0.20
N LEU A 231 0.74 29.72 0.03
CA LEU A 231 2.09 29.41 0.52
C LEU A 231 3.16 30.30 -0.11
N SER A 232 3.08 30.54 -1.42
CA SER A 232 4.03 31.39 -2.13
C SER A 232 3.99 32.85 -1.65
N SER A 233 2.79 33.39 -1.41
CA SER A 233 2.61 34.75 -0.89
C SER A 233 3.14 34.89 0.54
N SER A 234 2.95 33.87 1.37
CA SER A 234 3.48 33.84 2.75
C SER A 234 5.02 33.84 2.77
N LYS A 235 5.65 32.99 1.95
CA LYS A 235 7.12 32.93 1.81
C LYS A 235 7.69 34.29 1.35
N GLN A 236 7.05 34.95 0.38
CA GLN A 236 7.47 36.25 -0.12
C GLN A 236 7.32 37.38 0.92
N LYS A 237 6.32 37.30 1.80
CA LYS A 237 6.14 38.27 2.89
C LYS A 237 7.24 38.11 3.95
N ASN A 238 7.57 36.88 4.31
CA ASN A 238 8.63 36.60 5.29
C ASN A 238 10.01 37.01 4.79
N SER A 239 10.32 36.80 3.51
CA SER A 239 11.60 37.21 2.91
C SER A 239 11.78 38.72 2.77
N LYS A 240 10.70 39.51 2.86
CA LYS A 240 10.75 40.99 2.85
C LYS A 240 10.88 41.58 4.25
N LEU A 241 10.61 40.80 5.29
CA LEU A 241 10.73 41.22 6.69
C LEU A 241 12.09 40.83 7.32
N SER A 242 12.82 39.89 6.71
CA SER A 242 14.20 39.51 7.02
C SER A 242 15.20 40.39 6.30
#